data_AF-A0A7C5P9X7-F1
#
_entry.id   AF-A0A7C5P9X7-F1
#
_cell.length_a   1.000
_cell.length_b   1.000
_cell.length_c   1.000
_cell.angle_alpha   90.00
_cell.angle_beta   90.00
_cell.angle_gamma   90.00
#
_symmetry.space_group_name_H-M   'P 1'
#
loop_
_entity.id
_entity.type
_entity.pdbx_description
1 polymer ?
#
loop_
_entity_poly.entity_id
_entity_poly.type
_entity_poly.pdbx_seq_one_letter_code
_entity_poly.pdbx_strand_id
1 'polypeptide(L)'
;MFKFVSLPFLLGRCLMVVMKTSRAWDILRKFKESCKFRGWKTSESEDWIEADKEYHQFLLIRSIHPASFKNIVLNRKCVVREGLSYRIVEASYTAWLFSETPPSNITNIVLSNPELSRRVAIYDLSPIIEGKRVCITLNHTGSNVFHAFENYLRRELKVKLKRHPVETEKYNITQVI
;
A
#
# COMPACT_ATOMS: atom_id res chain seq x y z
N MET A 1 -21.39 -33.92 10.27
CA MET A 1 -21.34 -33.19 11.55
C MET A 1 -20.92 -31.74 11.25
N PHE A 2 -21.87 -30.85 10.98
CA PHE A 2 -21.59 -29.45 10.66
C PHE A 2 -21.28 -28.71 11.98
N LYS A 3 -20.04 -28.24 12.14
CA LYS A 3 -19.68 -27.34 13.23
C LYS A 3 -20.38 -26.00 12.99
N PHE A 4 -21.46 -25.75 13.71
CA PHE A 4 -22.03 -24.41 13.85
C PHE A 4 -20.95 -23.50 14.47
N VAL A 5 -20.32 -22.66 13.65
CA VAL A 5 -19.53 -21.53 14.16
C VAL A 5 -20.54 -20.55 14.73
N SER A 6 -20.47 -20.31 16.04
CA SER A 6 -21.44 -19.48 16.75
C SER A 6 -21.52 -18.08 16.15
N LEU A 7 -22.75 -17.61 15.89
CA LEU A 7 -23.09 -16.28 15.38
C LEU A 7 -22.33 -15.10 16.07
N PRO A 8 -22.09 -15.09 17.40
CA PRO A 8 -21.26 -14.06 18.03
C PRO A 8 -19.80 -14.03 17.55
N PHE A 9 -19.25 -15.15 17.09
CA PHE A 9 -17.87 -15.22 16.59
C PHE A 9 -17.73 -14.59 15.19
N LEU A 10 -18.75 -14.76 14.35
CA LEU A 10 -18.83 -14.14 13.02
C LEU A 10 -19.05 -12.62 13.10
N LEU A 11 -19.93 -12.16 14.00
CA LEU A 11 -20.14 -10.74 14.28
C LEU A 11 -18.88 -10.08 14.85
N GLY A 12 -18.20 -10.72 15.81
CA GLY A 12 -16.93 -10.22 16.35
C GLY A 12 -15.83 -10.13 15.28
N ARG A 13 -15.71 -11.12 14.39
CA ARG A 13 -14.77 -11.07 13.25
C ARG A 13 -15.13 -9.99 12.24
N CYS A 14 -16.41 -9.82 11.92
CA CYS A 14 -16.87 -8.78 11.00
C CYS A 14 -16.58 -7.38 11.56
N LEU A 15 -16.88 -7.14 12.83
CA LEU A 15 -16.60 -5.88 13.52
C LEU A 15 -15.09 -5.57 13.52
N MET A 16 -14.25 -6.56 13.84
CA MET A 16 -12.80 -6.40 13.77
C MET A 16 -12.32 -6.05 12.35
N VAL A 17 -12.86 -6.70 11.31
CA VAL A 17 -12.50 -6.40 9.91
C VAL A 17 -12.90 -4.96 9.54
N VAL A 18 -14.09 -4.51 9.92
CA VAL A 18 -14.56 -3.14 9.68
C VAL A 18 -13.64 -2.12 10.38
N MET A 19 -13.28 -2.35 11.65
CA MET A 19 -12.40 -1.47 12.44
C MET A 19 -10.95 -1.45 11.93
N LYS A 20 -10.41 -2.58 11.47
CA LYS A 20 -9.07 -2.65 10.88
C LYS A 20 -9.00 -1.86 9.57
N THR A 21 -10.04 -2.00 8.75
CA THR A 21 -10.15 -1.31 7.47
C THR A 21 -10.34 0.21 7.69
N SER A 22 -11.13 0.61 8.70
CA SER A 22 -11.36 2.03 9.02
C SER A 22 -10.08 2.77 9.41
N ARG A 23 -9.21 2.16 10.23
CA ARG A 23 -7.98 2.82 10.69
C ARG A 23 -6.99 3.09 9.57
N ALA A 24 -6.82 2.16 8.63
CA ALA A 24 -5.93 2.37 7.50
C ALA A 24 -6.47 3.44 6.53
N TRP A 25 -7.80 3.45 6.32
CA TRP A 25 -8.48 4.52 5.59
C TRP A 25 -8.30 5.89 6.26
N ASP A 26 -8.41 5.97 7.60
CA ASP A 26 -8.22 7.21 8.35
C ASP A 26 -6.80 7.78 8.16
N ILE A 27 -5.78 6.92 8.14
CA ILE A 27 -4.39 7.31 7.91
C ILE A 27 -4.25 7.98 6.55
N LEU A 28 -4.76 7.33 5.49
CA LEU A 28 -4.67 7.85 4.12
C LEU A 28 -5.49 9.14 3.95
N ARG A 29 -6.69 9.20 4.52
CA ARG A 29 -7.55 10.39 4.47
C ARG A 29 -6.86 11.61 5.08
N LYS A 30 -6.36 11.48 6.31
CA LYS A 30 -5.64 12.56 7.01
C LYS A 30 -4.36 12.96 6.29
N PHE A 31 -3.66 12.00 5.70
CA PHE A 31 -2.52 12.32 4.85
C PHE A 31 -2.93 13.15 3.62
N LYS A 32 -4.00 12.77 2.91
CA LYS A 32 -4.52 13.54 1.76
C LYS A 32 -4.95 14.95 2.16
N GLU A 33 -5.57 15.13 3.33
CA GLU A 33 -5.87 16.46 3.88
C GLU A 33 -4.60 17.31 4.02
N SER A 34 -3.51 16.72 4.54
CA SER A 34 -2.23 17.43 4.65
C SER A 34 -1.59 17.79 3.31
N CYS A 35 -1.90 17.04 2.24
CA CYS A 35 -1.38 17.28 0.90
C CYS A 35 -1.96 18.54 0.24
N LYS A 36 -3.17 18.96 0.64
CA LYS A 36 -3.80 20.18 0.13
C LYS A 36 -2.96 21.43 0.43
N PHE A 37 -2.29 21.46 1.58
CA PHE A 37 -1.37 22.55 1.96
C PHE A 37 -0.07 22.59 1.13
N ARG A 38 0.20 21.54 0.35
CA ARG A 38 1.37 21.46 -0.56
C ARG A 38 1.03 21.86 -1.99
N GLY A 39 -0.22 22.25 -2.26
CA GLY A 39 -0.69 22.54 -3.62
C GLY A 39 -0.91 21.29 -4.49
N TRP A 40 -0.85 20.09 -3.90
CA TRP A 40 -1.14 18.84 -4.61
C TRP A 40 -2.65 18.61 -4.72
N LYS A 41 -3.11 18.08 -5.85
CA LYS A 41 -4.51 17.71 -6.01
C LYS A 41 -4.73 16.33 -5.42
N THR A 42 -5.86 16.14 -4.76
CA THR A 42 -6.26 14.85 -4.18
C THR A 42 -7.66 14.52 -4.64
N SER A 43 -7.92 13.26 -4.95
CA SER A 43 -9.29 12.78 -5.13
C SER A 43 -10.14 12.93 -3.88
N GLU A 44 -11.46 12.99 -4.04
CA GLU A 44 -12.40 12.95 -2.93
C GLU A 44 -12.62 11.50 -2.46
N SER A 45 -13.03 10.62 -3.37
CA SER A 45 -13.39 9.22 -3.09
C SER A 45 -12.29 8.22 -3.43
N GLU A 46 -11.53 8.47 -4.50
CA GLU A 46 -10.46 7.57 -4.94
C GLU A 46 -9.20 7.79 -4.10
N ASP A 47 -8.18 6.97 -4.30
CA ASP A 47 -6.94 7.02 -3.55
C ASP A 47 -5.77 7.49 -4.42
N TRP A 48 -5.89 8.62 -5.11
CA TRP A 48 -4.77 9.20 -5.86
C TRP A 48 -4.46 10.64 -5.45
N ILE A 49 -3.20 11.00 -5.69
CA ILE A 49 -2.66 12.34 -5.49
C ILE A 49 -1.94 12.73 -6.78
N GLU A 50 -2.24 13.91 -7.32
CA GLU A 50 -1.53 14.49 -8.45
C GLU A 50 -0.54 15.54 -7.91
N ALA A 51 0.75 15.28 -8.13
CA ALA A 51 1.86 16.15 -7.75
C ALA A 51 2.79 16.27 -8.96
N ASP A 52 3.25 17.47 -9.28
CA ASP A 52 4.18 17.71 -10.40
C ASP A 52 3.74 17.11 -11.75
N LYS A 53 2.42 17.08 -12.00
CA LYS A 53 1.75 16.47 -13.17
C LYS A 53 1.85 14.93 -13.25
N GLU A 54 2.33 14.29 -12.19
CA GLU A 54 2.38 12.84 -12.03
C GLU A 54 1.25 12.36 -11.12
N TYR A 55 0.66 11.21 -11.47
CA TYR A 55 -0.34 10.54 -10.61
C TYR A 55 0.34 9.52 -9.70
N HIS A 56 0.10 9.66 -8.40
CA HIS A 56 0.57 8.77 -7.35
C HIS A 56 -0.64 8.08 -6.73
N GLN A 57 -0.80 6.79 -7.02
CA GLN A 57 -1.93 6.01 -6.56
C GLN A 57 -1.60 5.29 -5.24
N PHE A 58 -2.54 5.24 -4.32
CA PHE A 58 -2.53 4.41 -3.14
C PHE A 58 -3.60 3.33 -3.30
N LEU A 59 -3.28 2.11 -2.89
CA LEU A 59 -4.21 0.98 -2.92
C LEU A 59 -4.21 0.36 -1.53
N LEU A 60 -5.29 0.56 -0.79
CA LEU A 60 -5.50 -0.09 0.50
C LEU A 60 -6.06 -1.51 0.27
N ILE A 61 -5.28 -2.51 0.64
CA ILE A 61 -5.57 -3.92 0.36
C ILE A 61 -5.40 -4.73 1.63
N ARG A 62 -6.29 -5.71 1.83
CA ARG A 62 -6.14 -6.70 2.89
C ARG A 62 -5.30 -7.88 2.44
N SER A 63 -5.72 -8.50 1.34
CA SER A 63 -5.02 -9.58 0.67
C SER A 63 -5.30 -9.51 -0.82
N ILE A 64 -4.40 -10.07 -1.63
CA ILE A 64 -4.56 -10.12 -3.09
C ILE A 64 -3.86 -11.36 -3.63
N HIS A 65 -4.47 -11.98 -4.65
CA HIS A 65 -3.83 -13.08 -5.36
C HIS A 65 -2.65 -12.58 -6.20
N PRO A 66 -1.48 -13.27 -6.22
CA PRO A 66 -0.28 -12.80 -6.92
C PRO A 66 -0.47 -12.50 -8.40
N ALA A 67 -1.29 -13.29 -9.11
CA ALA A 67 -1.58 -13.04 -10.52
C ALA A 67 -2.34 -11.71 -10.73
N SER A 68 -3.31 -11.41 -9.87
CA SER A 68 -4.05 -10.15 -9.91
C SER A 68 -3.15 -8.98 -9.55
N PHE A 69 -2.32 -9.14 -8.52
CA PHE A 69 -1.32 -8.14 -8.14
C PHE A 69 -0.39 -7.82 -9.32
N LYS A 70 0.21 -8.86 -9.94
CA LYS A 70 1.09 -8.72 -11.11
C LYS A 70 0.40 -7.97 -12.25
N ASN A 71 -0.85 -8.33 -12.56
CA ASN A 71 -1.60 -7.65 -13.62
C ASN A 71 -1.84 -6.16 -13.29
N ILE A 72 -2.21 -5.83 -12.05
CA ILE A 72 -2.48 -4.45 -11.65
C ILE A 72 -1.22 -3.60 -11.70
N VAL A 73 -0.10 -4.08 -11.13
CA VAL A 73 1.16 -3.32 -11.09
C VAL A 73 1.76 -3.10 -12.49
N LEU A 74 1.50 -3.99 -13.44
CA LEU A 74 1.93 -3.84 -14.83
C LEU A 74 1.04 -2.89 -15.63
N ASN A 75 -0.28 -2.90 -15.41
CA ASN A 75 -1.21 -2.08 -16.18
C ASN A 75 -1.23 -0.61 -15.74
N ARG A 76 -0.90 -0.31 -14.47
CA ARG A 76 -0.74 1.05 -13.92
C ARG A 76 -1.96 1.97 -14.13
N LYS A 77 -3.15 1.40 -14.30
CA LYS A 77 -4.39 2.15 -14.53
C LYS A 77 -4.88 2.77 -13.22
N CYS A 78 -5.07 4.08 -13.24
CA CYS A 78 -5.66 4.86 -12.16
C CYS A 78 -6.94 5.52 -12.66
N VAL A 79 -8.02 5.41 -11.89
CA VAL A 79 -9.30 6.05 -12.21
C VAL A 79 -9.33 7.44 -11.60
N VAL A 80 -9.60 8.44 -12.42
CA VAL A 80 -9.75 9.84 -12.03
C VAL A 80 -11.18 10.26 -12.28
N ARG A 81 -11.81 10.81 -11.24
CA ARG A 81 -13.15 11.39 -11.32
C ARG A 81 -13.06 12.90 -11.52
N GLU A 82 -13.74 13.40 -12.55
CA GLU A 82 -13.85 14.82 -12.86
C GLU A 82 -15.35 15.21 -12.90
N GLY A 83 -15.84 15.72 -11.77
CA GLY A 83 -17.27 15.94 -11.55
C GLY A 83 -18.08 14.65 -11.62
N LEU A 84 -18.90 14.51 -12.67
CA LEU A 84 -19.71 13.32 -12.95
C LEU A 84 -19.06 12.35 -13.94
N SER A 85 -17.92 12.73 -14.52
CA SER A 85 -17.20 11.92 -15.50
C SER A 85 -16.04 11.15 -14.88
N TYR A 86 -15.66 10.04 -15.53
CA TYR A 86 -14.50 9.24 -15.16
C TYR A 86 -13.56 9.12 -16.35
N ARG A 87 -12.26 9.21 -16.09
CA ARG A 87 -11.22 8.88 -17.05
C ARG A 87 -10.17 7.97 -16.44
N ILE A 88 -9.48 7.22 -17.28
CA ILE A 88 -8.38 6.36 -16.88
C ILE A 88 -7.08 7.08 -17.24
N VAL A 89 -6.20 7.24 -16.25
CA VAL A 89 -4.85 7.78 -16.41
C VAL A 89 -3.83 6.71 -16.03
N GLU A 90 -2.59 6.90 -16.44
CA GLU A 90 -1.48 6.05 -16.03
C GLU A 90 -0.84 6.59 -14.75
N ALA A 91 -0.81 5.78 -13.68
CA ALA A 91 -0.11 6.11 -12.46
C ALA A 91 1.40 6.06 -12.69
N SER A 92 2.10 7.14 -12.33
CA SER A 92 3.56 7.20 -12.34
C SER A 92 4.14 6.32 -11.23
N TYR A 93 3.46 6.32 -10.07
CA TYR A 93 3.81 5.53 -8.90
C TYR A 93 2.57 4.90 -8.26
N THR A 94 2.73 3.73 -7.64
CA THR A 94 1.65 3.04 -6.91
C THR A 94 2.14 2.56 -5.54
N ALA A 95 1.47 2.97 -4.47
CA ALA A 95 1.72 2.52 -3.10
C ALA A 95 0.67 1.50 -2.69
N TRP A 96 1.10 0.29 -2.35
CA TRP A 96 0.25 -0.75 -1.81
C TRP A 96 0.31 -0.71 -0.29
N LEU A 97 -0.82 -0.38 0.32
CA LEU A 97 -0.99 -0.32 1.76
C LEU A 97 -1.67 -1.61 2.21
N PHE A 98 -0.92 -2.50 2.84
CA PHE A 98 -1.41 -3.79 3.29
C PHE A 98 -1.92 -3.71 4.73
N SER A 99 -3.19 -4.05 4.96
CA SER A 99 -3.78 -4.09 6.30
C SER A 99 -3.52 -5.40 7.07
N GLU A 100 -3.04 -6.42 6.37
CA GLU A 100 -2.48 -7.66 6.89
C GLU A 100 -1.10 -7.87 6.26
N THR A 101 -0.16 -8.56 6.93
CA THR A 101 1.19 -8.75 6.39
C THR A 101 1.15 -9.34 4.98
N PRO A 102 1.78 -8.68 3.99
CA PRO A 102 1.78 -9.18 2.62
C PRO A 102 2.57 -10.49 2.53
N PRO A 103 2.10 -11.48 1.76
CA PRO A 103 2.85 -12.71 1.54
C PRO A 103 4.13 -12.45 0.73
N SER A 104 5.17 -13.25 0.98
CA SER A 104 6.51 -13.05 0.38
C SER A 104 6.52 -13.10 -1.15
N ASN A 105 5.62 -13.85 -1.77
CA ASN A 105 5.49 -13.89 -3.22
C ASN A 105 5.11 -12.53 -3.84
N ILE A 106 4.30 -11.72 -3.16
CA ILE A 106 3.92 -10.37 -3.59
C ILE A 106 5.14 -9.45 -3.54
N THR A 107 5.89 -9.52 -2.44
CA THR A 107 7.08 -8.70 -2.26
C THR A 107 8.16 -9.07 -3.27
N ASN A 108 8.34 -10.37 -3.54
CA ASN A 108 9.29 -10.89 -4.53
C ASN A 108 8.94 -10.44 -5.95
N ILE A 109 7.66 -10.35 -6.33
CA ILE A 109 7.27 -9.84 -7.64
C ILE A 109 7.80 -8.41 -7.88
N VAL A 110 7.75 -7.55 -6.86
CA VAL A 110 8.25 -6.18 -6.96
C VAL A 110 9.77 -6.12 -6.88
N LEU A 111 10.37 -6.82 -5.90
CA LEU A 111 11.81 -6.76 -5.67
C LEU A 111 12.62 -7.39 -6.81
N SER A 112 12.12 -8.45 -7.45
CA SER A 112 12.79 -9.12 -8.57
C SER A 112 12.67 -8.37 -9.90
N ASN A 113 11.92 -7.27 -9.97
CA ASN A 113 11.75 -6.47 -11.19
C ASN A 113 12.18 -5.00 -10.94
N PRO A 114 13.32 -4.55 -11.49
CA PRO A 114 13.83 -3.19 -11.26
C PRO A 114 12.91 -2.05 -11.73
N GLU A 115 12.07 -2.25 -12.74
CA GLU A 115 11.07 -1.26 -13.16
C GLU A 115 9.96 -1.15 -12.13
N LEU A 116 9.45 -2.29 -11.63
CA LEU A 116 8.43 -2.30 -10.58
C LEU A 116 8.97 -1.73 -9.28
N SER A 117 10.17 -2.14 -8.87
CA SER A 117 10.80 -1.69 -7.62
C SER A 117 10.97 -0.16 -7.54
N ARG A 118 11.19 0.52 -8.69
CA ARG A 118 11.29 1.97 -8.76
C ARG A 118 9.96 2.72 -8.63
N ARG A 119 8.85 2.08 -9.00
CA ARG A 119 7.53 2.74 -9.15
C ARG A 119 6.50 2.28 -8.14
N VAL A 120 6.62 1.04 -7.65
CA VAL A 120 5.65 0.39 -6.77
C VAL A 120 6.23 0.34 -5.37
N ALA A 121 5.64 1.04 -4.41
CA ALA A 121 6.00 0.94 -2.99
C ALA A 121 5.07 -0.04 -2.28
N ILE A 122 5.60 -0.89 -1.40
CA ILE A 122 4.76 -1.75 -0.54
C ILE A 122 4.99 -1.40 0.94
N TYR A 123 3.88 -1.16 1.64
CA TYR A 123 3.82 -0.85 3.06
C TYR A 123 2.97 -1.89 3.78
N ASP A 124 3.54 -2.54 4.80
CA ASP A 124 2.78 -3.34 5.76
C ASP A 124 2.34 -2.45 6.92
N LEU A 125 1.03 -2.18 6.97
CA LEU A 125 0.36 -1.41 8.02
C LEU A 125 -0.22 -2.32 9.11
N SER A 126 -0.16 -3.65 8.97
CA SER A 126 -0.69 -4.57 9.95
C SER A 126 -0.21 -4.29 11.39
N PRO A 127 1.07 -3.91 11.64
CA PRO A 127 1.48 -3.60 13.01
C PRO A 127 0.83 -2.31 13.52
N ILE A 128 0.66 -1.29 12.67
CA ILE A 128 -0.06 -0.06 13.04
C ILE A 128 -1.49 -0.39 13.44
N ILE A 129 -2.15 -1.22 12.63
CA ILE A 129 -3.54 -1.61 12.84
C ILE A 129 -3.70 -2.37 14.16
N GLU A 130 -2.74 -3.21 14.51
CA GLU A 130 -2.64 -3.89 15.81
C GLU A 130 -2.26 -2.97 16.99
N GLY A 131 -2.07 -1.67 16.75
CA GLY A 131 -1.75 -0.69 17.79
C GLY A 131 -0.25 -0.47 18.03
N LYS A 132 0.62 -1.16 17.29
CA LYS A 132 2.08 -0.94 17.36
C LYS A 132 2.44 0.36 16.63
N ARG A 133 3.50 1.05 17.06
CA ARG A 133 4.00 2.26 16.38
C ARG A 133 5.10 1.93 15.37
N VAL A 134 4.85 0.92 14.54
CA VAL A 134 5.80 0.47 13.51
C VAL A 134 5.07 0.24 12.20
N CYS A 135 5.68 0.64 11.09
CA CYS A 135 5.27 0.22 9.74
C CYS A 135 6.50 -0.37 9.05
N ILE A 136 6.27 -1.46 8.30
CA ILE A 136 7.32 -2.12 7.55
C ILE A 136 7.24 -1.63 6.10
N THR A 137 8.31 -1.00 5.65
CA THR A 137 8.54 -0.60 4.26
C THR A 137 9.35 -1.69 3.57
N LEU A 138 8.89 -2.18 2.43
CA LEU A 138 9.52 -3.31 1.73
C LEU A 138 10.52 -2.87 0.66
N ASN A 139 10.32 -1.68 0.08
CA ASN A 139 11.20 -1.12 -0.93
C ASN A 139 11.14 0.42 -0.91
N HIS A 140 11.94 1.07 -1.77
CA HIS A 140 11.99 2.53 -1.92
C HIS A 140 11.66 2.92 -3.35
N THR A 141 11.06 4.09 -3.53
CA THR A 141 10.73 4.64 -4.85
C THR A 141 11.20 6.10 -4.93
N GLY A 142 11.22 6.66 -6.13
CA GLY A 142 11.52 8.09 -6.35
C GLY A 142 10.35 9.04 -6.07
N SER A 143 9.20 8.53 -5.60
CA SER A 143 7.98 9.31 -5.41
C SER A 143 8.09 10.29 -4.25
N ASN A 144 8.03 11.59 -4.54
CA ASN A 144 7.98 12.67 -3.54
C ASN A 144 6.73 12.56 -2.65
N VAL A 145 5.59 12.14 -3.20
CA VAL A 145 4.34 11.89 -2.47
C VAL A 145 4.52 10.76 -1.46
N PHE A 146 5.19 9.67 -1.83
CA PHE A 146 5.43 8.55 -0.93
C PHE A 146 6.43 8.92 0.17
N HIS A 147 7.45 9.71 -0.15
CA HIS A 147 8.34 10.27 0.86
C HIS A 147 7.59 11.19 1.84
N ALA A 148 6.65 12.02 1.35
CA ALA A 148 5.80 12.84 2.20
C ALA A 148 4.89 11.98 3.09
N PHE A 149 4.35 10.88 2.55
CA PHE A 149 3.55 9.91 3.32
C PHE A 149 4.39 9.27 4.43
N GLU A 150 5.59 8.80 4.13
CA GLU A 150 6.52 8.28 5.14
C GLU A 150 6.84 9.30 6.24
N ASN A 151 7.06 10.55 5.86
CA ASN A 151 7.30 11.63 6.81
C ASN A 151 6.07 11.93 7.67
N TYR A 152 4.87 11.88 7.09
CA TYR A 152 3.62 11.98 7.83
C TYR A 152 3.49 10.84 8.87
N LEU A 153 3.76 9.59 8.48
CA LEU A 153 3.76 8.45 9.41
C LEU A 153 4.74 8.67 10.57
N ARG A 154 5.97 9.14 10.28
CA ARG A 154 7.00 9.38 11.30
C ARG A 154 6.66 10.55 12.23
N ARG A 155 6.23 11.68 11.67
CA ARG A 155 6.10 12.95 12.41
C ARG A 155 4.76 13.09 13.10
N GLU A 156 3.67 12.79 12.40
CA GLU A 156 2.31 12.99 12.91
C GLU A 156 1.85 11.77 13.71
N LEU A 157 2.05 10.56 13.16
CA LEU A 157 1.61 9.33 13.82
C LEU A 157 2.65 8.72 14.77
N LYS A 158 3.86 9.31 14.85
CA LYS A 158 4.99 8.84 15.67
C LYS A 158 5.31 7.36 15.41
N VAL A 159 5.17 6.92 14.15
CA VAL A 159 5.43 5.55 13.70
C VAL A 159 6.89 5.41 13.27
N LYS A 160 7.58 4.39 13.77
CA LYS A 160 8.90 4.01 13.29
C LYS A 160 8.79 3.21 11.99
N LEU A 161 9.42 3.69 10.93
CA LEU A 161 9.53 2.93 9.69
C LEU A 161 10.70 1.93 9.81
N LYS A 162 10.39 0.65 9.70
CA LYS A 162 11.38 -0.43 9.60
C LYS A 162 11.44 -0.91 8.17
N ARG A 163 12.64 -1.26 7.72
CA ARG A 163 12.80 -1.93 6.44
C ARG A 163 12.69 -3.43 6.66
N HIS A 164 11.97 -4.12 5.80
CA HIS A 164 12.07 -5.58 5.80
C HIS A 164 13.52 -5.92 5.42
N PRO A 165 14.21 -6.80 6.17
CA PRO A 165 15.47 -7.34 5.69
C PRO A 165 15.19 -8.02 4.35
N VAL A 166 15.79 -7.52 3.27
CA VAL A 166 15.80 -8.23 2.00
C VAL A 166 16.63 -9.47 2.26
N GLU A 167 15.98 -10.62 2.48
CA GLU A 167 16.67 -11.90 2.52
C GLU A 167 17.37 -12.08 1.17
N THR A 168 18.67 -11.82 1.17
CA THR A 168 19.57 -12.12 0.06
C THR A 168 19.86 -13.62 0.16
N GLU A 169 18.83 -14.46 0.03
CA GLU A 169 19.02 -15.89 -0.06
C GLU A 169 19.45 -16.25 -1.48
N LYS A 170 20.78 -16.31 -1.63
CA LYS A 170 21.54 -17.33 -2.37
C LYS A 170 20.99 -17.73 -3.74
N TYR A 171 21.32 -16.93 -4.76
CA TYR A 171 21.75 -17.51 -6.03
C TYR A 171 23.27 -17.48 -6.06
N ASN A 172 23.89 -18.39 -5.29
CA ASN A 172 25.20 -18.89 -5.67
C ASN A 172 24.97 -19.66 -6.97
N ILE A 173 25.16 -18.96 -8.08
CA ILE A 173 25.36 -19.60 -9.37
C ILE A 173 26.59 -20.48 -9.16
N THR A 174 26.38 -21.79 -9.19
CA THR A 174 27.45 -22.76 -9.40
C THR A 174 28.02 -22.49 -10.79
N GLN A 175 28.89 -21.48 -10.91
CA GLN A 175 29.95 -21.48 -11.89
C GLN A 175 31.10 -22.24 -11.25
N VAL A 176 31.10 -23.56 -11.46
CA VAL A 176 32.32 -24.34 -11.43
C VAL A 176 32.56 -24.80 -12.85
N ILE A 177 33.70 -24.32 -13.34
CA ILE A 177 34.52 -24.70 -14.50
C ILE A 177 34.25 -26.12 -15.01
#